data_AF-W3WMU6-F1
#
_entry.id   AF-W3WMU6-F1
#
_cell.length_a   1.000
_cell.length_b   1.000
_cell.length_c   1.000
_cell.angle_alpha   90.00
_cell.angle_beta   90.00
_cell.angle_gamma   90.00
#
_symmetry.space_group_name_H-M   'P 1'
#
loop_
_entity.id
_entity.type
_entity.pdbx_description
1 polymer ?
#
loop_
_entity_poly.entity_id
_entity_poly.type
_entity_poly.pdbx_seq_one_letter_code
_entity_poly.pdbx_strand_id
1 'polypeptide(L)'
;MTKTPRFDDYQRLLGRFYEPLLLLLALGKTRGEHSPSPPDESSRQSIRRRFFNNIAYLCDFTKGGDSTSAIGIEERDDCYNFWVASNQPSSKIRDFVDDILNDVRKLGYEQSLRRGDEQRFTYYCIDFARQRISKEAKMLSNAFKGCIKYLEEQGQPEDVQLVSWIRSFDFQDNRALCERAYEQRKAPEMKQLAARSKTEQGESVLSDRAASFEDARHLLGRLAHHIRAPKQILEDGPRLEELLSQRYFVCQLPLCKSIAPPQADGLTTLESMLVRMLPAKDPNLHKYKEALLNLDHRVKLHDRVIGQYKSKSFQPKVHAEIQVLEYFYENNLNFIDDDRYINCSKPACYCCHLYIRHHPLGIVEPASHKNIYPNWGPPLLPEGAQDPDYPHQLHILNKMLETIRKEALTQISHQSIGPRGHRDTTTGITPTTLAGSDRQIQQVDSIKGKFGYLNISAMKVMTGKAAGKGDKDSGYSDTEKSDTGSSTSSGEQSSQLLSEIEDDSDSDTINGDGDSDRTGGATL
;
A
#
# COMPACT_ATOMS: atom_id res chain seq x y z
N MET A 1 -25.62 -2.90 -24.89
CA MET A 1 -24.19 -2.89 -25.28
C MET A 1 -23.99 -3.92 -26.37
N THR A 2 -23.19 -3.62 -27.39
CA THR A 2 -22.89 -4.54 -28.49
C THR A 2 -22.13 -5.77 -27.98
N LYS A 3 -22.47 -6.97 -28.48
CA LYS A 3 -21.75 -8.22 -28.17
C LYS A 3 -20.61 -8.40 -29.16
N THR A 4 -19.54 -7.64 -29.01
CA THR A 4 -18.36 -7.76 -29.86
C THR A 4 -17.30 -8.60 -29.14
N PRO A 5 -16.82 -9.72 -29.70
CA PRO A 5 -15.71 -10.47 -29.12
C PRO A 5 -14.44 -9.61 -29.06
N ARG A 6 -13.68 -9.69 -27.95
CA ARG A 6 -12.38 -9.04 -27.81
C ARG A 6 -11.33 -9.88 -28.55
N PHE A 7 -10.96 -9.47 -29.77
CA PHE A 7 -9.98 -10.17 -30.61
C PHE A 7 -8.52 -9.78 -30.30
N ASP A 8 -8.31 -8.60 -29.73
CA ASP A 8 -6.98 -8.15 -29.31
C ASP A 8 -6.53 -8.89 -28.03
N ASP A 9 -5.35 -9.49 -28.09
CA ASP A 9 -4.83 -10.35 -27.02
C ASP A 9 -4.54 -9.57 -25.73
N TYR A 10 -4.14 -8.31 -25.84
CA TYR A 10 -3.88 -7.46 -24.69
C TYR A 10 -5.19 -7.02 -24.01
N GLN A 11 -6.15 -6.51 -24.78
CA GLN A 11 -7.50 -6.19 -24.28
C GLN A 11 -8.20 -7.41 -23.68
N ARG A 12 -7.97 -8.61 -24.25
CA ARG A 12 -8.48 -9.86 -23.70
C ARG A 12 -7.84 -10.21 -22.36
N LEU A 13 -6.52 -10.01 -22.21
CA LEU A 13 -5.82 -10.16 -20.93
C LEU A 13 -6.38 -9.20 -19.88
N LEU A 14 -6.47 -7.91 -20.22
CA LEU A 14 -6.99 -6.87 -19.32
C LEU A 14 -8.43 -7.16 -18.91
N GLY A 15 -9.31 -7.50 -19.85
CA GLY A 15 -10.69 -7.89 -19.55
C GLY A 15 -10.76 -9.13 -18.64
N ARG A 16 -9.91 -10.14 -18.88
CA ARG A 16 -9.81 -11.33 -18.02
C ARG A 16 -9.28 -11.02 -16.62
N PHE A 17 -8.53 -9.92 -16.46
CA PHE A 17 -8.01 -9.47 -15.18
C PHE A 17 -9.03 -8.65 -14.39
N TYR A 18 -9.60 -7.60 -15.01
CA TYR A 18 -10.48 -6.66 -14.32
C TYR A 18 -11.85 -7.23 -13.97
N GLU A 19 -12.42 -8.09 -14.81
CA GLU A 19 -13.72 -8.71 -14.50
C GLU A 19 -13.75 -9.46 -13.16
N PRO A 20 -12.86 -10.44 -12.91
CA PRO A 20 -12.83 -11.13 -11.62
C PRO A 20 -12.35 -10.21 -10.48
N LEU A 21 -11.47 -9.24 -10.74
CA LEU A 21 -11.03 -8.28 -9.72
C LEU A 21 -12.19 -7.40 -9.24
N LEU A 22 -12.98 -6.85 -10.16
CA LEU A 22 -14.12 -5.99 -9.84
C LEU A 22 -15.27 -6.79 -9.24
N LEU A 23 -15.48 -8.04 -9.67
CA LEU A 23 -16.40 -8.96 -8.99
C LEU A 23 -15.95 -9.24 -7.55
N LEU A 24 -14.66 -9.51 -7.35
CA LEU A 24 -14.10 -9.73 -6.02
C LEU A 24 -14.23 -8.49 -5.13
N LEU A 25 -14.01 -7.29 -5.68
CA LEU A 25 -14.24 -6.01 -5.00
C LEU A 25 -15.71 -5.83 -4.60
N ALA A 26 -16.65 -6.17 -5.48
CA ALA A 26 -18.09 -6.11 -5.19
C ALA A 26 -18.53 -7.09 -4.09
N LEU A 27 -17.86 -8.23 -4.00
CA LEU A 27 -17.98 -9.20 -2.90
C LEU A 27 -17.29 -8.71 -1.61
N GLY A 28 -16.39 -7.74 -1.69
CA GLY A 28 -15.85 -6.99 -0.55
C GLY A 28 -14.47 -6.41 -0.86
N LYS A 29 -14.13 -5.29 -0.21
CA LYS A 29 -12.88 -4.56 -0.46
C LYS A 29 -11.64 -5.26 0.11
N THR A 30 -11.74 -5.89 1.27
CA THR A 30 -10.60 -6.36 2.07
C THR A 30 -10.45 -7.89 2.01
N ARG A 31 -9.25 -8.39 1.69
CA ARG A 31 -8.95 -9.82 1.46
C ARG A 31 -8.15 -10.45 2.61
N GLY A 32 -8.63 -10.25 3.84
CA GLY A 32 -8.00 -10.70 5.09
C GLY A 32 -7.41 -9.55 5.91
N GLU A 33 -6.75 -9.89 7.01
CA GLU A 33 -6.10 -8.92 7.91
C GLU A 33 -4.79 -8.35 7.33
N HIS A 34 -4.26 -7.29 7.96
CA HIS A 34 -2.90 -6.82 7.67
C HIS A 34 -1.89 -7.96 7.80
N SER A 35 -1.13 -8.18 6.72
CA SER A 35 0.06 -9.03 6.80
C SER A 35 1.18 -8.32 7.56
N PRO A 36 1.97 -9.05 8.36
CA PRO A 36 3.09 -8.48 9.10
C PRO A 36 4.16 -7.97 8.15
N SER A 37 5.00 -7.06 8.64
CA SER A 37 6.24 -6.70 7.94
C SER A 37 7.16 -7.92 7.81
N PRO A 38 7.92 -8.02 6.71
CA PRO A 38 8.94 -9.05 6.58
C PRO A 38 9.95 -8.94 7.73
N PRO A 39 10.48 -10.08 8.22
CA PRO A 39 11.51 -10.04 9.25
C PRO A 39 12.77 -9.33 8.71
N ASP A 40 13.50 -8.70 9.63
CA ASP A 40 14.81 -8.14 9.35
C ASP A 40 15.88 -9.17 9.75
N GLU A 41 16.86 -9.39 8.89
CA GLU A 41 17.96 -10.35 9.07
C GLU A 41 19.08 -9.76 9.94
N SER A 42 19.16 -8.43 10.03
CA SER A 42 20.17 -7.75 10.83
C SER A 42 19.64 -6.44 11.42
N SER A 43 20.31 -5.95 12.47
CA SER A 43 20.02 -4.63 13.04
C SER A 43 20.24 -3.51 12.02
N ARG A 44 21.31 -3.57 11.21
CA ARG A 44 21.61 -2.61 10.13
C ARG A 44 20.47 -2.54 9.11
N GLN A 45 19.97 -3.70 8.67
CA GLN A 45 18.83 -3.77 7.76
C GLN A 45 17.57 -3.15 8.37
N SER A 46 17.26 -3.48 9.63
CA SER A 46 16.09 -2.93 10.34
C SER A 46 16.13 -1.40 10.45
N ILE A 47 17.30 -0.84 10.78
CA ILE A 47 17.54 0.61 10.87
C ILE A 47 17.35 1.26 9.50
N ARG A 48 17.99 0.72 8.46
CA ARG A 48 17.87 1.24 7.08
C ARG A 48 16.41 1.23 6.62
N ARG A 49 15.73 0.10 6.77
CA ARG A 49 14.31 -0.02 6.37
C ARG A 49 13.44 0.95 7.15
N ARG A 50 13.63 1.10 8.46
CA ARG A 50 12.88 2.08 9.27
C ARG A 50 13.14 3.52 8.84
N PHE A 51 14.39 3.88 8.61
CA PHE A 51 14.80 5.21 8.16
C PHE A 51 14.10 5.59 6.85
N PHE A 52 14.23 4.75 5.81
CA PHE A 52 13.65 5.06 4.49
C PHE A 52 12.13 4.84 4.42
N ASN A 53 11.55 3.93 5.20
CA ASN A 53 10.09 3.86 5.35
C ASN A 53 9.52 5.14 5.98
N ASN A 54 10.22 5.73 6.95
CA ASN A 54 9.81 7.01 7.53
C ASN A 54 9.95 8.16 6.55
N ILE A 55 11.00 8.19 5.71
CA ILE A 55 11.12 9.18 4.63
C ILE A 55 9.97 9.02 3.62
N ALA A 56 9.70 7.79 3.16
CA ALA A 56 8.58 7.51 2.26
C ALA A 56 7.24 7.93 2.87
N TYR A 57 7.03 7.69 4.17
CA TYR A 57 5.86 8.15 4.91
C TYR A 57 5.72 9.69 4.91
N LEU A 58 6.81 10.42 5.12
CA LEU A 58 6.79 11.89 5.10
C LEU A 58 6.53 12.45 3.69
N CYS A 59 6.91 11.71 2.65
CA CYS A 59 6.60 12.04 1.25
C CYS A 59 5.12 11.88 0.88
N ASP A 60 4.31 11.19 1.69
CA ASP A 60 2.84 11.08 1.54
C ASP A 60 2.15 12.31 2.16
N PHE A 61 2.38 13.48 1.57
CA PHE A 61 2.02 14.81 2.12
C PHE A 61 0.57 15.26 1.88
N THR A 62 -0.21 14.52 1.09
CA THR A 62 -1.65 14.73 0.86
C THR A 62 -2.45 13.48 1.24
N LYS A 63 -3.72 13.65 1.61
CA LYS A 63 -4.64 12.51 1.78
C LYS A 63 -5.30 12.18 0.43
N GLY A 64 -5.66 10.91 0.21
CA GLY A 64 -6.28 10.42 -1.03
C GLY A 64 -5.40 9.44 -1.81
N GLY A 65 -4.10 9.40 -1.47
CA GLY A 65 -3.17 8.38 -1.97
C GLY A 65 -2.38 8.79 -3.21
N ASP A 66 -2.57 9.98 -3.76
CA ASP A 66 -1.79 10.48 -4.90
C ASP A 66 -0.33 10.80 -4.55
N SER A 67 -0.07 11.25 -3.32
CA SER A 67 1.30 11.43 -2.81
C SER A 67 1.87 10.16 -2.16
N THR A 68 1.17 9.02 -2.19
CA THR A 68 1.74 7.74 -1.75
C THR A 68 3.06 7.53 -2.48
N SER A 69 4.11 7.30 -1.71
CA SER A 69 5.48 7.30 -2.23
C SER A 69 6.21 6.01 -1.90
N ALA A 70 7.15 5.66 -2.77
CA ALA A 70 8.06 4.55 -2.60
C ALA A 70 9.50 4.96 -2.90
N ILE A 71 10.47 4.34 -2.23
CA ILE A 71 11.90 4.59 -2.38
C ILE A 71 12.62 3.25 -2.59
N GLY A 72 13.39 3.15 -3.67
CA GLY A 72 14.37 2.09 -3.91
C GLY A 72 15.79 2.64 -3.77
N ILE A 73 16.71 1.83 -3.25
CA ILE A 73 18.10 2.23 -3.05
C ILE A 73 18.98 1.38 -3.95
N GLU A 74 19.56 2.03 -4.97
CA GLU A 74 20.53 1.41 -5.85
C GLU A 74 21.93 1.64 -5.31
N GLU A 75 22.74 0.58 -5.29
CA GLU A 75 24.16 0.62 -5.00
C GLU A 75 24.97 0.53 -6.29
N ARG A 76 25.89 1.48 -6.47
CA ARG A 76 26.90 1.50 -7.53
C ARG A 76 28.28 1.51 -6.91
N ASP A 77 29.30 1.25 -7.73
CA ASP A 77 30.70 1.19 -7.29
C ASP A 77 31.19 2.51 -6.65
N ASP A 78 30.61 3.66 -7.00
CA ASP A 78 31.07 4.99 -6.59
C ASP A 78 30.00 5.83 -5.86
N CYS A 79 28.74 5.41 -5.86
CA CYS A 79 27.64 6.19 -5.31
C CYS A 79 26.37 5.37 -5.02
N TYR A 80 25.44 5.99 -4.30
CA TYR A 80 24.08 5.49 -4.12
C TYR A 80 23.07 6.32 -4.92
N ASN A 81 22.07 5.68 -5.50
CA ASN A 81 20.89 6.39 -6.03
C ASN A 81 19.66 6.06 -5.19
N PHE A 82 18.99 7.10 -4.71
CA PHE A 82 17.69 7.01 -4.05
C PHE A 82 16.62 7.29 -5.10
N TRP A 83 16.03 6.23 -5.62
CA TRP A 83 14.97 6.27 -6.62
C TRP A 83 13.62 6.47 -5.95
N VAL A 84 12.99 7.62 -6.18
CA VAL A 84 11.74 8.01 -5.55
C VAL A 84 10.61 7.99 -6.57
N ALA A 85 9.50 7.34 -6.23
CA ALA A 85 8.27 7.34 -7.02
C ALA A 85 7.09 7.81 -6.17
N SER A 86 6.09 8.38 -6.86
CA SER A 86 4.80 8.72 -6.28
C SER A 86 3.66 8.33 -7.24
N ASN A 87 2.46 8.14 -6.70
CA ASN A 87 1.30 7.77 -7.52
C ASN A 87 0.86 8.86 -8.51
N GLN A 88 1.31 10.11 -8.31
CA GLN A 88 1.15 11.23 -9.23
C GLN A 88 2.45 12.03 -9.35
N PRO A 89 2.67 12.78 -10.43
CA PRO A 89 3.86 13.62 -10.59
C PRO A 89 3.97 14.65 -9.47
N SER A 90 5.14 14.75 -8.84
CA SER A 90 5.43 15.79 -7.87
C SER A 90 6.91 16.15 -7.91
N SER A 91 7.22 17.38 -8.34
CA SER A 91 8.60 17.90 -8.29
C SER A 91 9.10 18.11 -6.87
N LYS A 92 8.20 18.24 -5.89
CA LYS A 92 8.54 18.57 -4.50
C LYS A 92 9.16 17.41 -3.73
N ILE A 93 8.84 16.16 -4.10
CA ILE A 93 9.22 14.98 -3.31
C ILE A 93 10.74 14.77 -3.38
N ARG A 94 11.32 14.85 -4.57
CA ARG A 94 12.76 14.70 -4.77
C ARG A 94 13.55 15.72 -3.93
N ASP A 95 13.18 17.00 -4.05
CA ASP A 95 13.89 18.07 -3.33
C ASP A 95 13.71 17.91 -1.81
N PHE A 96 12.53 17.50 -1.35
CA PHE A 96 12.28 17.22 0.07
C PHE A 96 13.11 16.04 0.61
N VAL A 97 13.26 14.95 -0.16
CA VAL A 97 14.12 13.83 0.21
C VAL A 97 15.58 14.26 0.27
N ASP A 98 16.05 15.04 -0.70
CA ASP A 98 17.41 15.58 -0.70
C ASP A 98 17.67 16.49 0.50
N ASP A 99 16.73 17.38 0.83
CA ASP A 99 16.78 18.24 2.02
C ASP A 99 16.87 17.42 3.31
N ILE A 100 16.02 16.40 3.47
CA ILE A 100 16.06 15.51 4.65
C ILE A 100 17.43 14.85 4.79
N LEU A 101 17.94 14.25 3.72
CA LEU A 101 19.21 13.52 3.77
C LEU A 101 20.38 14.47 4.09
N ASN A 102 20.37 15.67 3.51
CA ASN A 102 21.36 16.70 3.78
C ASN A 102 21.29 17.22 5.23
N ASP A 103 20.09 17.43 5.78
CA ASP A 103 19.92 17.87 7.17
C ASP A 103 20.39 16.78 8.15
N VAL A 104 20.01 15.52 7.92
CA VAL A 104 20.47 14.39 8.74
C VAL A 104 22.00 14.26 8.70
N ARG A 105 22.59 14.36 7.50
CA ARG A 105 24.05 14.33 7.31
C ARG A 105 24.75 15.43 8.12
N LYS A 106 24.27 16.68 8.03
CA LYS A 106 24.85 17.82 8.78
C LYS A 106 24.76 17.62 10.30
N LEU A 107 23.60 17.17 10.78
CA LEU A 107 23.37 16.94 12.21
C LEU A 107 24.21 15.77 12.76
N GLY A 108 24.49 14.75 11.93
CA GLY A 108 25.40 13.66 12.28
C GLY A 108 26.84 14.13 12.53
N TYR A 109 27.34 15.07 11.71
CA TYR A 109 28.70 15.61 11.86
C TYR A 109 28.91 16.46 13.12
N GLU A 110 27.87 17.15 13.60
CA GLU A 110 27.97 18.03 14.76
C GLU A 110 28.08 17.27 16.11
N GLN A 111 28.02 15.92 16.10
CA GLN A 111 28.18 14.99 17.24
C GLN A 111 27.27 15.25 18.46
N SER A 112 26.40 16.25 18.41
CA SER A 112 25.38 16.52 19.42
C SER A 112 24.12 17.12 18.77
N LEU A 113 23.06 16.31 18.67
CA LEU A 113 21.74 16.80 18.27
C LEU A 113 21.20 17.70 19.38
N ARG A 114 21.07 19.01 19.14
CA ARG A 114 20.44 19.91 20.11
C ARG A 114 18.93 19.77 20.02
N ARG A 115 18.24 19.94 21.15
CA ARG A 115 16.76 19.90 21.19
C ARG A 115 16.11 20.86 20.19
N GLY A 116 16.75 22.01 19.92
CA GLY A 116 16.28 22.98 18.92
C GLY A 116 16.36 22.46 17.48
N ASP A 117 17.37 21.65 17.15
CA ASP A 117 17.56 21.11 15.81
C ASP A 117 16.53 20.01 15.51
N GLU A 118 16.27 19.14 16.49
CA GLU A 118 15.22 18.12 16.40
C GLU A 118 13.84 18.76 16.18
N GLN A 119 13.53 19.82 16.95
CA GLN A 119 12.25 20.53 16.82
C GLN A 119 12.13 21.21 15.45
N ARG A 120 13.19 21.89 14.98
CA ARG A 120 13.22 22.53 13.67
C ARG A 120 13.00 21.51 12.54
N PHE A 121 13.72 20.39 12.58
CA PHE A 121 13.59 19.31 11.59
C PHE A 121 12.19 18.71 11.59
N THR A 122 11.64 18.45 12.79
CA THR A 122 10.27 17.93 12.95
C THR A 122 9.23 18.90 12.37
N TYR A 123 9.37 20.20 12.63
CA TYR A 123 8.43 21.21 12.11
C TYR A 123 8.53 21.40 10.60
N TYR A 124 9.73 21.31 10.03
CA TYR A 124 9.90 21.27 8.57
C TYR A 124 9.11 20.11 7.95
N CYS A 125 9.19 18.91 8.54
CA CYS A 125 8.43 17.75 8.09
C CYS A 125 6.90 17.93 8.24
N ILE A 126 6.43 18.52 9.35
CA ILE A 126 5.01 18.82 9.58
C ILE A 126 4.49 19.82 8.55
N ASP A 127 5.27 20.87 8.25
CA ASP A 127 4.87 21.88 7.28
C ASP A 127 4.78 21.30 5.86
N PHE A 128 5.69 20.42 5.48
CA PHE A 128 5.61 19.70 4.22
C PHE A 128 4.30 18.90 4.11
N ALA A 129 3.92 18.20 5.18
CA ALA A 129 2.69 17.40 5.25
C ALA A 129 1.44 18.18 5.69
N ARG A 130 1.46 19.53 5.69
CA ARG A 130 0.40 20.38 6.25
C ARG A 130 -0.99 20.04 5.71
N GLN A 131 -1.11 19.82 4.40
CA GLN A 131 -2.39 19.52 3.76
C GLN A 131 -3.00 18.22 4.28
N ARG A 132 -2.18 17.16 4.39
CA ARG A 132 -2.61 15.90 4.98
C ARG A 132 -3.00 16.06 6.44
N ILE A 133 -2.17 16.72 7.25
CA ILE A 133 -2.41 16.89 8.69
C ILE A 133 -3.72 17.64 8.90
N SER A 134 -4.01 18.69 8.13
CA SER A 134 -5.29 19.40 8.21
C SER A 134 -6.49 18.53 7.86
N LYS A 135 -6.38 17.66 6.84
CA LYS A 135 -7.44 16.67 6.52
C LYS A 135 -7.60 15.66 7.68
N GLU A 136 -6.52 15.10 8.22
CA GLU A 136 -6.55 14.16 9.35
C GLU A 136 -7.10 14.82 10.63
N ALA A 137 -6.76 16.08 10.90
CA ALA A 137 -7.27 16.87 12.03
C ALA A 137 -8.79 17.11 11.95
N LYS A 138 -9.29 17.46 10.76
CA LYS A 138 -10.74 17.60 10.51
C LYS A 138 -11.48 16.30 10.76
N MET A 139 -10.94 15.17 10.27
CA MET A 139 -11.52 13.86 10.52
C MET A 139 -11.52 13.52 12.03
N LEU A 140 -10.44 13.83 12.74
CA LEU A 140 -10.33 13.57 14.17
C LEU A 140 -11.36 14.39 14.96
N SER A 141 -11.52 15.67 14.62
CA SER A 141 -12.53 16.54 15.23
C SER A 141 -13.94 15.95 15.08
N ASN A 142 -14.27 15.40 13.90
CA ASN A 142 -15.56 14.77 13.66
C ASN A 142 -15.72 13.47 14.46
N ALA A 143 -14.69 12.61 14.48
CA ALA A 143 -14.70 11.38 15.29
C ALA A 143 -14.86 11.68 16.78
N PHE A 144 -14.18 12.72 17.29
CA PHE A 144 -14.31 13.19 18.66
C PHE A 144 -15.71 13.70 18.99
N LYS A 145 -16.37 14.44 18.07
CA LYS A 145 -17.78 14.84 18.27
C LYS A 145 -18.70 13.63 18.42
N GLY A 146 -18.49 12.60 17.59
CA GLY A 146 -19.21 11.32 17.69
C GLY A 146 -18.98 10.62 19.03
N CYS A 147 -17.72 10.56 19.48
CA CYS A 147 -17.36 10.00 20.78
C CYS A 147 -18.01 10.77 21.93
N ILE A 148 -17.89 12.09 21.97
CA ILE A 148 -18.45 12.94 23.03
C ILE A 148 -19.96 12.76 23.12
N LYS A 149 -20.67 12.82 21.99
CA LYS A 149 -22.13 12.64 21.96
C LYS A 149 -22.53 11.33 22.63
N TYR A 150 -21.86 10.23 22.30
CA TYR A 150 -22.15 8.93 22.90
C TYR A 150 -21.83 8.90 24.40
N LEU A 151 -20.67 9.44 24.81
CA LEU A 151 -20.24 9.45 26.20
C LEU A 151 -21.19 10.25 27.10
N GLU A 152 -21.68 11.39 26.61
CA GLU A 152 -22.63 12.23 27.35
C GLU A 152 -24.03 11.57 27.45
N GLU A 153 -24.43 10.80 26.45
CA GLU A 153 -25.68 10.01 26.49
C GLU A 153 -25.64 8.86 27.51
N GLN A 154 -24.48 8.22 27.72
CA GLN A 154 -24.33 7.13 28.70
C GLN A 154 -24.22 7.62 30.14
N GLY A 155 -23.61 8.79 30.35
CA GLY A 155 -23.55 9.47 31.65
C GLY A 155 -22.76 8.75 32.74
N GLN A 156 -21.80 7.87 32.40
CA GLN A 156 -21.01 7.16 33.41
C GLN A 156 -19.90 8.06 34.00
N PRO A 157 -19.51 7.90 35.29
CA PRO A 157 -18.45 8.72 35.88
C PRO A 157 -17.10 8.63 35.14
N GLU A 158 -16.77 7.45 34.60
CA GLU A 158 -15.55 7.24 33.79
C GLU A 158 -15.59 8.00 32.45
N ASP A 159 -16.78 8.31 31.94
CA ASP A 159 -16.97 9.05 30.69
C ASP A 159 -16.56 10.52 30.84
N VAL A 160 -16.75 11.10 32.03
CA VAL A 160 -16.43 12.51 32.31
C VAL A 160 -14.95 12.79 32.11
N GLN A 161 -14.08 11.88 32.56
CA GLN A 161 -12.63 12.01 32.37
C GLN A 161 -12.26 11.91 30.88
N LEU A 162 -12.82 10.93 30.16
CA LEU A 162 -12.54 10.75 28.74
C LEU A 162 -13.02 11.94 27.91
N VAL A 163 -14.22 12.47 28.18
CA VAL A 163 -14.74 13.68 27.52
C VAL A 163 -13.84 14.88 27.79
N SER A 164 -13.40 15.09 29.02
CA SER A 164 -12.47 16.16 29.38
C SER A 164 -11.14 16.04 28.62
N TRP A 165 -10.59 14.82 28.54
CA TRP A 165 -9.39 14.55 27.78
C TRP A 165 -9.57 14.81 26.28
N ILE A 166 -10.67 14.36 25.67
CA ILE A 166 -11.00 14.63 24.26
C ILE A 166 -11.09 16.14 24.01
N ARG A 167 -11.76 16.89 24.90
CA ARG A 167 -11.90 18.35 24.81
C ARG A 167 -10.59 19.12 25.01
N SER A 168 -9.55 18.48 25.54
CA SER A 168 -8.23 19.11 25.73
C SER A 168 -7.43 19.27 24.45
N PHE A 169 -7.85 18.67 23.33
CA PHE A 169 -7.16 18.78 22.05
C PHE A 169 -7.55 20.08 21.34
N ASP A 170 -6.53 20.88 21.00
CA ASP A 170 -6.68 22.06 20.15
C ASP A 170 -6.45 21.69 18.68
N PHE A 171 -7.34 22.19 17.82
CA PHE A 171 -7.34 21.94 16.38
C PHE A 171 -6.93 23.18 15.57
N GLN A 172 -6.55 24.28 16.22
CA GLN A 172 -6.15 25.53 15.57
C GLN A 172 -4.71 25.47 15.02
N ASP A 173 -3.81 24.77 15.71
CA ASP A 173 -2.41 24.62 15.31
C ASP A 173 -2.07 23.14 15.05
N ASN A 174 -1.75 22.83 13.78
CA ASN A 174 -1.34 21.50 13.34
C ASN A 174 -0.10 20.98 14.09
N ARG A 175 0.87 21.84 14.42
CA ARG A 175 2.11 21.43 15.10
C ARG A 175 1.79 21.03 16.54
N ALA A 176 1.11 21.91 17.28
CA ALA A 176 0.67 21.64 18.65
C ALA A 176 -0.23 20.41 18.73
N LEU A 177 -1.13 20.22 17.75
CA LEU A 177 -1.98 19.03 17.65
C LEU A 177 -1.16 17.74 17.48
N CYS A 178 -0.16 17.74 16.60
CA CYS A 178 0.72 16.58 16.40
C CYS A 178 1.55 16.28 17.65
N GLU A 179 2.10 17.31 18.30
CA GLU A 179 2.84 17.18 19.57
C GLU A 179 1.95 16.60 20.67
N ARG A 180 0.75 17.15 20.84
CA ARG A 180 -0.22 16.67 21.82
C ARG A 180 -0.62 15.22 21.54
N ALA A 181 -0.91 14.88 20.29
CA ALA A 181 -1.21 13.49 19.90
C ALA A 181 -0.03 12.56 20.21
N TYR A 182 1.20 12.99 19.95
CA TYR A 182 2.39 12.23 20.29
C TYR A 182 2.53 12.04 21.80
N GLU A 183 2.42 13.08 22.62
CA GLU A 183 2.49 13.00 24.08
C GLU A 183 1.43 12.06 24.66
N GLN A 184 0.20 12.17 24.15
CA GLN A 184 -0.96 11.43 24.65
C GLN A 184 -1.08 10.01 24.09
N ARG A 185 -0.21 9.60 23.15
CA ARG A 185 -0.29 8.29 22.47
C ARG A 185 -0.26 7.08 23.40
N LYS A 186 0.27 7.22 24.63
CA LYS A 186 0.33 6.17 25.67
C LYS A 186 -0.61 6.41 26.84
N ALA A 187 -1.45 7.45 26.79
CA ALA A 187 -2.37 7.80 27.85
C ALA A 187 -3.40 6.67 28.10
N PRO A 188 -3.89 6.48 29.35
CA PRO A 188 -4.94 5.51 29.66
C PRO A 188 -6.18 5.64 28.77
N GLU A 189 -6.52 6.86 28.37
CA GLU A 189 -7.64 7.20 27.50
C GLU A 189 -7.53 6.54 26.12
N MET A 190 -6.31 6.34 25.59
CA MET A 190 -6.12 5.56 24.35
C MET A 190 -6.56 4.10 24.49
N LYS A 191 -6.41 3.52 25.68
CA LYS A 191 -6.92 2.16 25.97
C LYS A 191 -8.44 2.16 26.11
N GLN A 192 -9.04 3.24 26.63
CA GLN A 192 -10.49 3.37 26.70
C GLN A 192 -11.11 3.50 25.30
N LEU A 193 -10.52 4.32 24.41
CA LEU A 193 -10.93 4.38 23.00
C LEU A 193 -10.86 2.98 22.36
N ALA A 194 -9.78 2.23 22.63
CA ALA A 194 -9.62 0.87 22.13
C ALA A 194 -10.67 -0.12 22.68
N ALA A 195 -11.01 -0.03 23.97
CA ALA A 195 -12.02 -0.88 24.57
C ALA A 195 -13.41 -0.62 23.96
N ARG A 196 -13.75 0.64 23.72
CA ARG A 196 -15.03 1.08 23.16
C ARG A 196 -15.17 0.94 21.64
N SER A 197 -14.05 0.74 20.95
CA SER A 197 -14.05 0.37 19.52
C SER A 197 -14.45 -1.08 19.26
N LYS A 198 -14.52 -1.93 20.30
CA LYS A 198 -14.95 -3.33 20.18
C LYS A 198 -16.47 -3.40 20.29
N THR A 199 -17.10 -4.12 19.37
CA THR A 199 -18.53 -4.43 19.44
C THR A 199 -18.85 -5.34 20.63
N GLU A 200 -20.06 -5.18 21.18
CA GLU A 200 -20.68 -6.23 21.98
C GLU A 200 -20.79 -7.50 21.13
N GLN A 201 -20.52 -8.65 21.74
CA GLN A 201 -20.30 -9.92 21.06
C GLN A 201 -21.48 -10.30 20.15
N GLY A 202 -21.26 -10.31 18.83
CA GLY A 202 -22.20 -10.90 17.86
C GLY A 202 -22.55 -10.06 16.64
N GLU A 203 -22.24 -8.76 16.62
CA GLU A 203 -22.58 -7.90 15.48
C GLU A 203 -21.45 -7.82 14.44
N SER A 204 -21.78 -8.17 13.19
CA SER A 204 -20.92 -8.06 12.00
C SER A 204 -20.63 -6.61 11.59
N VAL A 205 -21.42 -5.66 12.12
CA VAL A 205 -21.34 -4.23 11.82
C VAL A 205 -20.95 -3.50 13.10
N LEU A 206 -19.87 -2.71 13.10
CA LEU A 206 -19.68 -1.76 14.20
C LEU A 206 -20.82 -0.74 14.08
N SER A 207 -21.55 -0.52 15.16
CA SER A 207 -22.40 0.68 15.23
C SER A 207 -21.56 1.92 14.91
N ASP A 208 -22.17 2.96 14.32
CA ASP A 208 -21.51 4.24 14.01
C ASP A 208 -20.76 4.83 15.23
N ARG A 209 -21.23 4.45 16.43
CA ARG A 209 -20.63 4.74 17.73
C ARG A 209 -19.25 4.09 17.87
N ALA A 210 -19.15 2.77 17.73
CA ALA A 210 -17.88 2.06 17.84
C ALA A 210 -16.88 2.46 16.74
N ALA A 211 -17.37 2.79 15.55
CA ALA A 211 -16.56 3.36 14.47
C ALA A 211 -15.92 4.70 14.88
N SER A 212 -16.67 5.60 15.53
CA SER A 212 -16.13 6.90 15.98
C SER A 212 -14.93 6.74 16.94
N PHE A 213 -14.98 5.77 17.86
CA PHE A 213 -13.88 5.48 18.79
C PHE A 213 -12.66 4.88 18.08
N GLU A 214 -12.89 3.97 17.12
CA GLU A 214 -11.83 3.40 16.29
C GLU A 214 -11.11 4.49 15.47
N ASP A 215 -11.89 5.37 14.86
CA ASP A 215 -11.44 6.48 14.02
C ASP A 215 -10.60 7.47 14.84
N ALA A 216 -11.11 7.89 15.99
CA ALA A 216 -10.41 8.77 16.91
C ALA A 216 -9.05 8.17 17.32
N ARG A 217 -9.04 6.89 17.73
CA ARG A 217 -7.82 6.19 18.12
C ARG A 217 -6.82 6.11 16.96
N HIS A 218 -7.30 5.77 15.76
CA HIS A 218 -6.48 5.66 14.57
C HIS A 218 -5.83 7.00 14.20
N LEU A 219 -6.63 8.06 14.11
CA LEU A 219 -6.19 9.39 13.69
C LEU A 219 -5.22 10.02 14.70
N LEU A 220 -5.41 9.80 16.00
CA LEU A 220 -4.41 10.20 17.00
C LEU A 220 -3.06 9.50 16.77
N GLY A 221 -3.08 8.20 16.43
CA GLY A 221 -1.86 7.47 16.07
C GLY A 221 -1.19 8.01 14.81
N ARG A 222 -1.98 8.43 13.81
CA ARG A 222 -1.50 9.07 12.58
C ARG A 222 -0.85 10.43 12.83
N LEU A 223 -1.52 11.31 13.58
CA LEU A 223 -0.99 12.62 13.96
C LEU A 223 0.27 12.49 14.83
N ALA A 224 0.30 11.54 15.76
CA ALA A 224 1.50 11.23 16.54
C ALA A 224 2.66 10.75 15.66
N HIS A 225 2.39 10.09 14.53
CA HIS A 225 3.42 9.60 13.62
C HIS A 225 4.17 10.75 12.92
N HIS A 226 3.52 11.90 12.69
CA HIS A 226 4.20 13.10 12.18
C HIS A 226 5.27 13.68 13.13
N ILE A 227 5.25 13.32 14.43
CA ILE A 227 6.33 13.60 15.37
C ILE A 227 7.31 12.43 15.46
N ARG A 228 6.80 11.19 15.46
CA ARG A 228 7.64 9.99 15.62
C ARG A 228 8.59 9.76 14.46
N ALA A 229 8.11 9.89 13.22
CA ALA A 229 8.91 9.58 12.03
C ALA A 229 10.16 10.48 11.92
N PRO A 230 10.06 11.82 12.06
CA PRO A 230 11.24 12.69 12.07
C PRO A 230 12.24 12.36 13.19
N LYS A 231 11.75 12.08 14.41
CA LYS A 231 12.60 11.66 15.53
C LYS A 231 13.36 10.37 15.21
N GLN A 232 12.67 9.36 14.66
CA GLN A 232 13.31 8.09 14.30
C GLN A 232 14.31 8.25 13.15
N ILE A 233 14.05 9.13 12.18
CA ILE A 233 15.03 9.49 11.13
C ILE A 233 16.31 10.06 11.77
N LEU A 234 16.18 10.99 12.72
CA LEU A 234 17.33 11.57 13.42
C LEU A 234 18.05 10.56 14.33
N GLU A 235 17.31 9.62 14.95
CA GLU A 235 17.88 8.52 15.75
C GLU A 235 18.67 7.52 14.88
N ASP A 236 18.17 7.22 13.66
CA ASP A 236 18.75 6.21 12.77
C ASP A 236 19.86 6.76 11.87
N GLY A 237 19.79 8.05 11.50
CA GLY A 237 20.73 8.71 10.59
C GLY A 237 22.21 8.50 10.93
N PRO A 238 22.66 8.78 12.17
CA PRO A 238 24.05 8.55 12.56
C PRO A 238 24.51 7.09 12.44
N ARG A 239 23.58 6.14 12.49
CA ARG A 239 23.87 4.69 12.36
C ARG A 239 23.97 4.24 10.91
N LEU A 240 23.64 5.14 9.97
CA LEU A 240 23.76 4.97 8.52
C LEU A 240 24.83 5.90 7.95
N GLU A 241 25.80 6.35 8.77
CA GLU A 241 26.88 7.24 8.35
C GLU A 241 27.65 6.72 7.13
N GLU A 242 27.90 5.42 7.04
CA GLU A 242 28.58 4.82 5.88
C GLU A 242 27.84 5.09 4.56
N LEU A 243 26.51 5.01 4.56
CA LEU A 243 25.67 5.29 3.40
C LEU A 243 25.55 6.80 3.15
N LEU A 244 25.36 7.57 4.23
CA LEU A 244 25.08 9.01 4.12
C LEU A 244 26.35 9.84 3.90
N SER A 245 27.54 9.36 4.23
CA SER A 245 28.81 10.06 4.00
C SER A 245 29.34 9.91 2.57
N GLN A 246 28.92 8.84 1.87
CA GLN A 246 29.28 8.62 0.47
C GLN A 246 28.50 9.54 -0.48
N ARG A 247 28.97 9.59 -1.73
CA ARG A 247 28.27 10.31 -2.81
C ARG A 247 26.93 9.63 -3.05
N TYR A 248 25.85 10.41 -3.10
CA TYR A 248 24.54 9.91 -3.47
C TYR A 248 23.81 10.89 -4.39
N PHE A 249 22.76 10.38 -5.05
CA PHE A 249 21.81 11.18 -5.82
C PHE A 249 20.38 10.83 -5.43
N VAL A 250 19.53 11.84 -5.32
CA VAL A 250 18.08 11.65 -5.22
C VAL A 250 17.46 11.83 -6.60
N CYS A 251 16.84 10.76 -7.10
CA CYS A 251 16.33 10.65 -8.45
C CYS A 251 14.81 10.40 -8.42
N GLN A 252 14.03 11.31 -9.00
CA GLN A 252 12.60 11.09 -9.20
C GLN A 252 12.39 10.21 -10.43
N LEU A 253 11.62 9.13 -10.28
CA LEU A 253 11.20 8.33 -11.43
C LEU A 253 10.15 9.06 -12.26
N PRO A 254 10.19 8.95 -13.60
CA PRO A 254 9.10 9.40 -14.44
C PRO A 254 7.84 8.60 -14.10
N LEU A 255 6.68 9.25 -14.15
CA LEU A 255 5.42 8.58 -13.86
C LEU A 255 5.18 7.44 -14.85
N CYS A 256 5.06 6.22 -14.35
CA CYS A 256 4.65 5.09 -15.17
C CYS A 256 3.18 5.22 -15.55
N LYS A 257 2.90 5.25 -16.86
CA LYS A 257 1.51 5.28 -17.36
C LYS A 257 0.86 3.92 -17.10
N SER A 258 -0.37 3.95 -16.64
CA SER A 258 -1.23 2.77 -16.57
C SER A 258 -2.10 2.67 -17.81
N ILE A 259 -2.64 1.49 -18.04
CA ILE A 259 -3.69 1.25 -19.02
C ILE A 259 -4.91 2.17 -18.81
N ALA A 260 -5.67 2.39 -19.88
CA ALA A 260 -7.00 2.99 -19.77
C ALA A 260 -7.98 2.04 -19.06
N PRO A 261 -9.05 2.57 -18.44
CA PRO A 261 -10.09 1.74 -17.84
C PRO A 261 -10.69 0.80 -18.90
N PRO A 262 -10.74 -0.52 -18.66
CA PRO A 262 -11.36 -1.45 -19.61
C PRO A 262 -12.85 -1.13 -19.75
N GLN A 263 -13.37 -1.18 -20.97
CA GLN A 263 -14.78 -0.90 -21.24
C GLN A 263 -15.64 -2.14 -20.99
N ALA A 264 -16.80 -1.93 -20.36
CA ALA A 264 -17.83 -2.95 -20.31
C ALA A 264 -18.49 -3.11 -21.68
N ASP A 265 -18.64 -4.36 -22.14
CA ASP A 265 -19.33 -4.70 -23.38
C ASP A 265 -20.57 -5.57 -23.10
N GLY A 266 -21.27 -6.02 -24.14
CA GLY A 266 -22.43 -6.91 -24.00
C GLY A 266 -22.12 -8.29 -23.40
N LEU A 267 -20.84 -8.62 -23.16
CA LEU A 267 -20.36 -9.85 -22.53
C LEU A 267 -19.85 -9.61 -21.10
N THR A 268 -19.87 -8.38 -20.59
CA THR A 268 -19.55 -8.02 -19.20
C THR A 268 -20.76 -8.27 -18.30
N THR A 269 -21.21 -9.53 -18.19
CA THR A 269 -22.30 -9.96 -17.30
C THR A 269 -21.77 -10.88 -16.19
N LEU A 270 -22.44 -10.92 -15.03
CA LEU A 270 -22.03 -11.78 -13.90
C LEU A 270 -21.87 -13.25 -14.32
N GLU A 271 -22.82 -13.76 -15.11
CA GLU A 271 -22.76 -15.13 -15.64
C GLU A 271 -21.56 -15.34 -16.56
N SER A 272 -21.30 -14.39 -17.47
CA SER A 272 -20.19 -14.51 -18.42
C SER A 272 -18.84 -14.41 -17.72
N MET A 273 -18.72 -13.55 -16.69
CA MET A 273 -17.53 -13.46 -15.84
C MET A 273 -17.29 -14.79 -15.13
N LEU A 274 -18.34 -15.35 -14.49
CA LEU A 274 -18.25 -16.64 -13.80
C LEU A 274 -17.79 -17.76 -14.74
N VAL A 275 -18.40 -17.86 -15.93
CA VAL A 275 -18.01 -18.86 -16.94
C VAL A 275 -16.54 -18.72 -17.35
N ARG A 276 -16.03 -17.49 -17.49
CA ARG A 276 -14.62 -17.24 -17.84
C ARG A 276 -13.64 -17.52 -16.69
N MET A 277 -14.11 -17.53 -15.45
CA MET A 277 -13.29 -17.84 -14.28
C MET A 277 -13.14 -19.35 -14.05
N LEU A 278 -14.10 -20.14 -14.51
CA LEU A 278 -14.11 -21.60 -14.37
C LEU A 278 -13.40 -22.29 -15.54
N PRO A 279 -12.86 -23.51 -15.31
CA PRO A 279 -12.43 -24.39 -16.39
C PRO A 279 -13.54 -24.65 -17.41
N ALA A 280 -13.17 -24.91 -18.66
CA ALA A 280 -14.12 -25.27 -19.70
C ALA A 280 -14.90 -26.54 -19.29
N LYS A 281 -16.23 -26.48 -19.37
CA LYS A 281 -17.15 -27.57 -18.99
C LYS A 281 -17.06 -28.00 -17.52
N ASP A 282 -16.76 -27.06 -16.62
CA ASP A 282 -16.75 -27.35 -15.18
C ASP A 282 -18.11 -27.94 -14.72
N PRO A 283 -18.13 -29.14 -14.08
CA PRO A 283 -19.36 -29.80 -13.67
C PRO A 283 -20.13 -29.02 -12.57
N ASN A 284 -19.45 -28.14 -11.83
CA ASN A 284 -20.04 -27.33 -10.77
C ASN A 284 -20.58 -25.99 -11.28
N LEU A 285 -20.53 -25.71 -12.59
CA LEU A 285 -21.01 -24.44 -13.15
C LEU A 285 -22.44 -24.11 -12.70
N HIS A 286 -23.35 -25.09 -12.66
CA HIS A 286 -24.73 -24.88 -12.22
C HIS A 286 -24.80 -24.38 -10.76
N LYS A 287 -24.01 -24.96 -9.86
CA LYS A 287 -23.96 -24.58 -8.43
C LYS A 287 -23.46 -23.15 -8.27
N TYR A 288 -22.40 -22.80 -9.00
CA TYR A 288 -21.88 -21.44 -8.95
C TYR A 288 -22.86 -20.42 -9.53
N LYS A 289 -23.58 -20.75 -10.60
CA LYS A 289 -24.61 -19.88 -11.17
C LYS A 289 -25.73 -19.62 -10.16
N GLU A 290 -26.25 -20.67 -9.53
CA GLU A 290 -27.29 -20.55 -8.51
C GLU A 290 -26.81 -19.71 -7.32
N ALA A 291 -25.63 -20.00 -6.79
CA ALA A 291 -25.05 -19.25 -5.67
C ALA A 291 -24.81 -17.77 -6.00
N LEU A 292 -24.34 -17.48 -7.23
CA LEU A 292 -24.13 -16.12 -7.71
C LEU A 292 -25.45 -15.36 -7.87
N LEU A 293 -26.50 -15.99 -8.39
CA LEU A 293 -27.85 -15.40 -8.48
C LEU A 293 -28.40 -15.08 -7.09
N ASN A 294 -28.28 -16.00 -6.13
CA ASN A 294 -28.72 -15.79 -4.75
C ASN A 294 -27.95 -14.67 -4.05
N LEU A 295 -26.66 -14.53 -4.32
CA LEU A 295 -25.86 -13.40 -3.85
C LEU A 295 -26.30 -12.09 -4.50
N ASP A 296 -26.44 -12.06 -5.82
CA ASP A 296 -26.82 -10.87 -6.56
C ASP A 296 -28.19 -10.33 -6.14
N HIS A 297 -29.17 -11.21 -5.91
CA HIS A 297 -30.47 -10.81 -5.37
C HIS A 297 -30.36 -10.10 -4.01
N ARG A 298 -29.44 -10.55 -3.13
CA ARG A 298 -29.27 -9.99 -1.79
C ARG A 298 -28.47 -8.70 -1.76
N VAL A 299 -27.41 -8.58 -2.55
CA VAL A 299 -26.45 -7.46 -2.44
C VAL A 299 -26.27 -6.63 -3.71
N LYS A 300 -27.00 -6.96 -4.79
CA LYS A 300 -26.94 -6.26 -6.08
C LYS A 300 -25.51 -6.21 -6.64
N LEU A 301 -24.87 -7.37 -6.73
CA LEU A 301 -23.50 -7.51 -7.24
C LEU A 301 -23.37 -6.94 -8.65
N HIS A 302 -24.35 -7.18 -9.51
CA HIS A 302 -24.34 -6.70 -10.88
C HIS A 302 -24.24 -5.17 -10.92
N ASP A 303 -25.10 -4.50 -10.16
CA ASP A 303 -25.13 -3.04 -10.09
C ASP A 303 -23.83 -2.46 -9.53
N ARG A 304 -23.23 -3.11 -8.52
CA ARG A 304 -21.92 -2.73 -7.97
C ARG A 304 -20.80 -2.83 -9.01
N VAL A 305 -20.72 -3.97 -9.71
CA VAL A 305 -19.68 -4.20 -10.72
C VAL A 305 -19.83 -3.25 -11.91
N ILE A 306 -21.05 -3.15 -12.46
CA ILE A 306 -21.32 -2.27 -13.61
C ILE A 306 -21.22 -0.79 -13.21
N GLY A 307 -21.61 -0.44 -11.98
CA GLY A 307 -21.41 0.89 -11.41
C GLY A 307 -19.94 1.30 -11.46
N GLN A 308 -19.02 0.40 -11.10
CA GLN A 308 -17.58 0.68 -11.18
C GLN A 308 -17.11 0.93 -12.61
N TYR A 309 -17.54 0.11 -13.59
CA TYR A 309 -17.22 0.32 -15.01
C TYR A 309 -17.74 1.65 -15.57
N LYS A 310 -18.87 2.14 -15.06
CA LYS A 310 -19.48 3.41 -15.47
C LYS A 310 -18.91 4.61 -14.71
N SER A 311 -18.16 4.39 -13.63
CA SER A 311 -17.66 5.47 -12.80
C SER A 311 -16.60 6.28 -13.53
N LYS A 312 -16.75 7.61 -13.53
CA LYS A 312 -15.71 8.52 -14.03
C LYS A 312 -14.42 8.46 -13.19
N SER A 313 -14.54 8.08 -11.92
CA SER A 313 -13.40 7.92 -11.01
C SER A 313 -12.65 6.62 -11.22
N PHE A 314 -13.13 5.71 -12.08
CA PHE A 314 -12.38 4.52 -12.46
C PHE A 314 -11.25 4.92 -13.41
N GLN A 315 -10.07 5.17 -12.84
CA GLN A 315 -8.87 5.60 -13.55
C GLN A 315 -7.69 4.77 -13.03
N PRO A 316 -7.39 3.64 -13.68
CA PRO A 316 -6.23 2.83 -13.32
C PRO A 316 -4.94 3.65 -13.29
N LYS A 317 -4.12 3.43 -12.27
CA LYS A 317 -2.79 4.01 -12.10
C LYS A 317 -1.82 2.95 -11.57
N VAL A 318 -0.55 3.10 -11.93
CA VAL A 318 0.53 2.27 -11.41
C VAL A 318 0.94 2.83 -10.05
N HIS A 319 0.83 2.02 -9.01
CA HIS A 319 1.23 2.45 -7.67
C HIS A 319 2.75 2.59 -7.56
N ALA A 320 3.20 3.52 -6.71
CA ALA A 320 4.61 3.90 -6.56
C ALA A 320 5.55 2.70 -6.32
N GLU A 321 5.14 1.73 -5.49
CA GLU A 321 5.96 0.53 -5.23
C GLU A 321 6.17 -0.33 -6.49
N ILE A 322 5.20 -0.36 -7.41
CA ILE A 322 5.33 -1.08 -8.69
C ILE A 322 6.19 -0.29 -9.66
N GLN A 323 6.13 1.04 -9.63
CA GLN A 323 6.99 1.89 -10.46
C GLN A 323 8.47 1.69 -10.13
N VAL A 324 8.82 1.65 -8.83
CA VAL A 324 10.20 1.35 -8.40
C VAL A 324 10.59 -0.07 -8.78
N LEU A 325 9.71 -1.06 -8.58
CA LEU A 325 9.96 -2.46 -8.92
C LEU A 325 10.31 -2.65 -10.39
N GLU A 326 9.45 -2.17 -11.29
CA GLU A 326 9.67 -2.32 -12.74
C GLU A 326 10.91 -1.55 -13.18
N TYR A 327 11.16 -0.35 -12.64
CA TYR A 327 12.37 0.41 -12.97
C TYR A 327 13.66 -0.36 -12.61
N PHE A 328 13.71 -0.97 -11.43
CA PHE A 328 14.86 -1.80 -11.03
C PHE A 328 15.01 -3.03 -11.92
N TYR A 329 13.89 -3.63 -12.34
CA TYR A 329 13.90 -4.81 -13.19
C TYR A 329 14.34 -4.50 -14.62
N GLU A 330 13.70 -3.54 -15.27
CA GLU A 330 13.99 -3.11 -16.65
C GLU A 330 15.44 -2.66 -16.82
N ASN A 331 15.99 -2.00 -15.80
CA ASN A 331 17.36 -1.44 -15.84
C ASN A 331 18.41 -2.35 -15.18
N ASN A 332 18.02 -3.54 -14.68
CA ASN A 332 18.91 -4.48 -13.97
C ASN A 332 19.72 -3.82 -12.84
N LEU A 333 19.05 -3.03 -12.00
CA LEU A 333 19.70 -2.27 -10.92
C LEU A 333 20.00 -3.15 -9.70
N ASN A 334 21.13 -2.88 -9.04
CA ASN A 334 21.55 -3.58 -7.83
C ASN A 334 20.97 -2.90 -6.59
N PHE A 335 20.30 -3.66 -5.74
CA PHE A 335 19.87 -3.18 -4.43
C PHE A 335 21.05 -3.16 -3.45
N ILE A 336 21.05 -2.18 -2.55
CA ILE A 336 22.06 -2.06 -1.51
C ILE A 336 22.13 -3.26 -0.56
N ASP A 337 23.34 -3.72 -0.24
CA ASP A 337 23.61 -4.81 0.72
C ASP A 337 22.76 -6.07 0.46
N ASP A 338 22.49 -6.40 -0.82
CA ASP A 338 21.58 -7.49 -1.26
C ASP A 338 20.13 -7.41 -0.72
N ASP A 339 19.75 -6.30 -0.10
CA ASP A 339 18.43 -6.09 0.47
C ASP A 339 17.47 -5.57 -0.59
N ARG A 340 16.88 -6.50 -1.35
CA ARG A 340 15.88 -6.24 -2.39
C ARG A 340 14.55 -5.74 -1.81
N TYR A 341 14.56 -4.64 -1.07
CA TYR A 341 13.42 -4.09 -0.36
C TYR A 341 13.06 -2.72 -0.92
N ILE A 342 11.77 -2.49 -1.16
CA ILE A 342 11.24 -1.19 -1.56
C ILE A 342 10.58 -0.55 -0.35
N ASN A 343 11.03 0.64 0.02
CA ASN A 343 10.50 1.39 1.15
C ASN A 343 9.22 2.11 0.74
N CYS A 344 8.11 1.90 1.46
CA CYS A 344 6.80 2.44 1.08
C CYS A 344 6.19 3.27 2.21
N SER A 345 5.42 4.31 1.85
CA SER A 345 4.73 5.18 2.81
C SER A 345 3.61 4.49 3.60
N LYS A 346 3.11 3.37 3.09
CA LYS A 346 2.10 2.50 3.68
C LYS A 346 2.27 1.06 3.20
N PRO A 347 1.68 0.07 3.89
CA PRO A 347 1.65 -1.31 3.40
C PRO A 347 1.09 -1.41 1.97
N ALA A 348 1.51 -2.42 1.23
CA ALA A 348 1.05 -2.67 -0.12
C ALA A 348 -0.46 -2.96 -0.18
N CYS A 349 -1.10 -2.56 -1.28
CA CYS A 349 -2.46 -2.96 -1.56
C CYS A 349 -2.54 -4.43 -2.01
N TYR A 350 -3.75 -4.99 -2.11
CA TYR A 350 -3.94 -6.38 -2.51
C TYR A 350 -3.30 -6.68 -3.89
N CYS A 351 -3.49 -5.79 -4.87
CA CYS A 351 -2.92 -5.99 -6.20
C CYS A 351 -1.40 -5.83 -6.23
N CYS A 352 -0.85 -4.80 -5.58
CA CYS A 352 0.61 -4.62 -5.48
C CYS A 352 1.28 -5.81 -4.77
N HIS A 353 0.65 -6.31 -3.72
CA HIS A 353 1.10 -7.49 -2.98
C HIS A 353 1.22 -8.72 -3.88
N LEU A 354 0.17 -9.02 -4.66
CA LEU A 354 0.19 -10.16 -5.58
C LEU A 354 1.16 -9.94 -6.74
N TYR A 355 1.24 -8.71 -7.25
CA TYR A 355 2.14 -8.37 -8.34
C TYR A 355 3.61 -8.59 -7.93
N ILE A 356 4.01 -8.01 -6.79
CA ILE A 356 5.36 -8.16 -6.21
C ILE A 356 5.70 -9.63 -5.96
N ARG A 357 4.78 -10.40 -5.34
CA ARG A 357 4.98 -11.81 -5.05
C ARG A 357 5.28 -12.66 -6.29
N HIS A 358 4.70 -12.31 -7.43
CA HIS A 358 4.85 -13.06 -8.68
C HIS A 358 5.84 -12.43 -9.65
N HIS A 359 6.52 -11.36 -9.24
CA HIS A 359 7.47 -10.65 -10.07
C HIS A 359 8.84 -11.38 -10.09
N PRO A 360 9.46 -11.57 -11.27
CA PRO A 360 10.71 -12.35 -11.41
C PRO A 360 11.93 -11.75 -10.70
N LEU A 361 11.97 -10.43 -10.46
CA LEU A 361 13.04 -9.79 -9.69
C LEU A 361 13.19 -10.35 -8.27
N GLY A 362 12.14 -10.97 -7.72
CA GLY A 362 12.21 -11.64 -6.42
C GLY A 362 12.56 -10.70 -5.28
N ILE A 363 11.93 -9.53 -5.24
CA ILE A 363 12.10 -8.58 -4.13
C ILE A 363 11.45 -9.13 -2.85
N VAL A 364 11.85 -8.58 -1.70
CA VAL A 364 11.27 -8.90 -0.40
C VAL A 364 9.77 -8.58 -0.41
N GLU A 365 8.94 -9.56 -0.10
CA GLU A 365 7.49 -9.41 -0.06
C GLU A 365 7.09 -8.38 1.02
N PRO A 366 6.41 -7.27 0.67
CA PRO A 366 6.10 -6.21 1.62
C PRO A 366 4.96 -6.61 2.56
N ALA A 367 4.86 -5.90 3.68
CA ALA A 367 3.63 -5.87 4.45
C ALA A 367 2.49 -5.35 3.56
N SER A 368 1.30 -5.88 3.72
CA SER A 368 0.12 -5.51 2.93
C SER A 368 -1.13 -5.32 3.80
N HIS A 369 -1.95 -4.35 3.42
CA HIS A 369 -3.26 -4.10 4.01
C HIS A 369 -4.41 -4.80 3.26
N LYS A 370 -4.13 -5.62 2.23
CA LYS A 370 -5.12 -6.50 1.59
C LYS A 370 -6.39 -5.81 1.05
N ASN A 371 -6.39 -4.49 0.87
CA ASN A 371 -7.51 -3.79 0.24
C ASN A 371 -7.33 -3.79 -1.28
N ILE A 372 -8.41 -4.08 -1.97
CA ILE A 372 -8.53 -3.92 -3.42
C ILE A 372 -8.81 -2.45 -3.71
N TYR A 373 -8.03 -1.86 -4.61
CA TYR A 373 -8.35 -0.56 -5.20
C TYR A 373 -8.78 -0.77 -6.64
N PRO A 374 -9.96 -0.27 -7.04
CA PRO A 374 -10.41 -0.38 -8.43
C PRO A 374 -9.46 0.35 -9.39
N ASN A 375 -8.86 1.44 -8.92
CA ASN A 375 -7.94 2.27 -9.69
C ASN A 375 -6.51 1.72 -9.74
N TRP A 376 -6.28 0.47 -9.32
CA TRP A 376 -4.99 -0.16 -9.57
C TRP A 376 -4.92 -0.65 -11.02
N GLY A 377 -3.77 -0.46 -11.68
CA GLY A 377 -3.49 -1.05 -12.99
C GLY A 377 -2.03 -1.40 -13.20
N PRO A 378 -1.75 -2.35 -14.12
CA PRO A 378 -0.38 -2.65 -14.52
C PRO A 378 0.21 -1.52 -15.38
N PRO A 379 1.55 -1.47 -15.55
CA PRO A 379 2.20 -0.62 -16.54
C PRO A 379 1.56 -0.76 -17.92
N LEU A 380 1.38 0.37 -18.62
CA LEU A 380 0.90 0.37 -20.00
C LEU A 380 1.99 -0.18 -20.93
N LEU A 381 1.61 -1.14 -21.78
CA LEU A 381 2.42 -1.59 -22.90
C LEU A 381 1.98 -0.86 -24.18
N PRO A 382 2.76 0.09 -24.73
CA PRO A 382 2.35 0.90 -25.87
C PRO A 382 2.02 0.06 -27.12
N GLU A 383 2.75 -1.04 -27.34
CA GLU A 383 2.54 -1.95 -28.47
C GLU A 383 1.60 -3.12 -28.14
N GLY A 384 0.98 -3.08 -26.95
CA GLY A 384 0.03 -4.07 -26.48
C GLY A 384 0.62 -5.48 -26.49
N ALA A 385 0.02 -6.39 -27.25
CA ALA A 385 0.48 -7.78 -27.32
C ALA A 385 1.77 -7.99 -28.13
N GLN A 386 2.20 -6.98 -28.91
CA GLN A 386 3.46 -7.02 -29.65
C GLN A 386 4.63 -6.45 -28.86
N ASP A 387 4.35 -5.85 -27.70
CA ASP A 387 5.35 -5.27 -26.83
C ASP A 387 6.32 -6.34 -26.28
N PRO A 388 7.64 -6.10 -26.29
CA PRO A 388 8.62 -7.04 -25.73
C PRO A 388 8.34 -7.45 -24.28
N ASP A 389 7.71 -6.58 -23.49
CA ASP A 389 7.37 -6.85 -22.09
C ASP A 389 6.00 -7.52 -21.91
N TYR A 390 5.26 -7.77 -23.00
CA TYR A 390 3.98 -8.47 -22.94
C TYR A 390 4.07 -9.86 -22.29
N PRO A 391 5.05 -10.73 -22.60
CA PRO A 391 5.16 -12.04 -21.95
C PRO A 391 5.38 -11.94 -20.43
N HIS A 392 6.17 -10.95 -19.98
CA HIS A 392 6.42 -10.65 -18.56
C HIS A 392 5.13 -10.25 -17.85
N GLN A 393 4.43 -9.23 -18.38
CA GLN A 393 3.18 -8.76 -17.81
C GLN A 393 2.09 -9.84 -17.85
N LEU A 394 1.99 -10.59 -18.96
CA LEU A 394 1.07 -11.72 -19.11
C LEU A 394 1.30 -12.79 -18.04
N HIS A 395 2.55 -13.12 -17.74
CA HIS A 395 2.90 -14.07 -16.70
C HIS A 395 2.39 -13.61 -15.33
N ILE A 396 2.74 -12.39 -14.93
CA ILE A 396 2.38 -11.85 -13.60
C ILE A 396 0.87 -11.75 -13.46
N LEU A 397 0.17 -11.16 -14.43
CA LEU A 397 -1.29 -10.98 -14.36
C LEU A 397 -2.03 -12.33 -14.32
N ASN A 398 -1.58 -13.34 -15.06
CA ASN A 398 -2.16 -14.68 -14.97
C ASN A 398 -1.94 -15.32 -13.60
N LYS A 399 -0.76 -15.14 -12.98
CA LYS A 399 -0.48 -15.63 -11.63
C LYS A 399 -1.31 -14.94 -10.57
N MET A 400 -1.48 -13.62 -10.66
CA MET A 400 -2.43 -12.89 -9.81
C MET A 400 -3.85 -13.44 -9.98
N LEU A 401 -4.25 -13.74 -11.23
CA LEU A 401 -5.58 -14.24 -11.54
C LEU A 401 -5.90 -15.61 -10.93
N GLU A 402 -4.92 -16.50 -10.81
CA GLU A 402 -5.09 -17.78 -10.10
C GLU A 402 -5.62 -17.54 -8.68
N THR A 403 -5.03 -16.58 -7.96
CA THR A 403 -5.45 -16.20 -6.60
C THR A 403 -6.80 -15.48 -6.58
N ILE A 404 -6.97 -14.45 -7.41
CA ILE A 404 -8.20 -13.63 -7.46
C ILE A 404 -9.41 -14.51 -7.79
N ARG A 405 -9.29 -15.40 -8.78
CA ARG A 405 -10.39 -16.29 -9.18
C ARG A 405 -10.75 -17.27 -8.10
N LYS A 406 -9.74 -17.88 -7.46
CA LYS A 406 -9.96 -18.83 -6.37
C LYS A 406 -10.72 -18.17 -5.23
N GLU A 407 -10.30 -16.99 -4.77
CA GLU A 407 -10.98 -16.27 -3.68
C GLU A 407 -12.42 -15.89 -4.04
N ALA A 408 -12.64 -15.35 -5.24
CA ALA A 408 -13.98 -14.98 -5.69
C ALA A 408 -14.91 -16.20 -5.79
N LEU A 409 -14.44 -17.31 -6.39
CA LEU A 409 -15.21 -18.54 -6.48
C LEU A 409 -15.51 -19.13 -5.10
N THR A 410 -14.55 -19.13 -4.17
CA THR A 410 -14.79 -19.58 -2.80
C THR A 410 -15.88 -18.75 -2.11
N GLN A 411 -15.84 -17.42 -2.22
CA GLN A 411 -16.87 -16.55 -1.63
C GLN A 411 -18.24 -16.73 -2.29
N ILE A 412 -18.29 -16.90 -3.61
CA ILE A 412 -19.53 -17.20 -4.33
C ILE A 412 -20.11 -18.53 -3.85
N SER A 413 -19.29 -19.58 -3.78
CA SER A 413 -19.72 -20.91 -3.33
C SER A 413 -20.26 -20.89 -1.90
N HIS A 414 -19.62 -20.14 -1.00
CA HIS A 414 -20.08 -19.99 0.39
C HIS A 414 -21.21 -18.97 0.54
N GLN A 415 -21.59 -18.30 -0.55
CA GLN A 415 -22.60 -17.24 -0.54
C GLN A 415 -22.32 -16.17 0.52
N SER A 416 -21.04 -15.86 0.72
CA SER A 416 -20.53 -14.95 1.75
C SER A 416 -20.07 -13.63 1.14
N ILE A 417 -20.33 -12.53 1.85
CA ILE A 417 -19.67 -11.25 1.60
C ILE A 417 -18.39 -11.20 2.43
N GLY A 418 -17.35 -10.60 1.87
CA GLY A 418 -16.07 -10.44 2.55
C GLY A 418 -16.20 -9.63 3.85
N PRO A 419 -15.17 -9.72 4.71
CA PRO A 419 -15.16 -8.97 5.97
C PRO A 419 -15.25 -7.47 5.71
N ARG A 420 -15.60 -6.72 6.76
CA ARG A 420 -15.61 -5.26 6.71
C ARG A 420 -14.25 -4.75 6.22
N GLY A 421 -14.31 -3.67 5.45
CA GLY A 421 -13.14 -2.89 5.10
C GLY A 421 -12.32 -2.51 6.33
N HIS A 422 -11.01 -2.69 6.29
CA HIS A 422 -10.12 -2.07 7.27
C HIS A 422 -9.23 -1.01 6.62
N ARG A 423 -8.64 -0.15 7.44
CA ARG A 423 -7.80 0.96 6.98
C ARG A 423 -6.50 0.45 6.36
N ASP A 424 -5.89 1.24 5.47
CA ASP A 424 -4.64 0.85 4.81
C ASP A 424 -3.44 0.83 5.78
N THR A 425 -3.47 1.68 6.80
CA THR A 425 -2.39 1.79 7.79
C THR A 425 -2.86 1.33 9.16
N THR A 426 -1.94 0.80 9.95
CA THR A 426 -2.19 0.48 11.36
C THR A 426 -2.01 1.72 12.23
N THR A 427 -2.68 1.76 13.38
CA THR A 427 -2.64 2.91 14.31
C THR A 427 -1.23 3.18 14.87
N GLY A 428 -0.30 2.23 14.75
CA GLY A 428 1.10 2.41 15.17
C GLY A 428 1.28 2.67 16.67
N ILE A 429 0.24 2.46 17.48
CA ILE A 429 0.29 2.51 18.95
C ILE A 429 0.40 1.07 19.42
N THR A 430 1.60 0.51 19.29
CA THR A 430 1.91 -0.77 19.93
C THR A 430 1.90 -0.54 21.44
N PRO A 431 1.16 -1.32 22.24
CA PRO A 431 1.37 -1.34 23.68
C PRO A 431 2.85 -1.59 23.92
N THR A 432 3.52 -0.74 24.70
CA THR A 432 4.86 -1.05 25.19
C THR A 432 4.68 -2.30 26.05
N THR A 433 5.09 -3.47 25.56
CA THR A 433 5.41 -4.60 26.41
C THR A 433 6.59 -4.14 27.28
N LEU A 434 6.27 -3.67 28.48
CA LEU A 434 7.21 -3.57 29.57
C LEU A 434 7.68 -4.99 29.90
N ALA A 435 8.76 -5.42 29.28
CA ALA A 435 9.71 -6.38 29.83
C ALA A 435 10.94 -6.38 28.93
N GLY A 436 12.02 -5.77 29.42
CA GLY A 436 13.34 -6.23 29.04
C GLY A 436 13.45 -7.72 29.37
N SER A 437 13.81 -8.50 28.38
CA SER A 437 14.53 -9.76 28.54
C SER A 437 15.35 -9.88 27.26
N ASP A 438 16.64 -9.61 27.22
CA ASP A 438 17.71 -10.27 27.99
C ASP A 438 17.51 -11.78 28.22
N ARG A 439 16.72 -12.42 27.37
CA ARG A 439 16.59 -13.87 27.25
C ARG A 439 16.38 -14.31 25.82
N GLN A 440 17.30 -13.97 24.92
CA GLN A 440 17.47 -14.71 23.65
C GLN A 440 18.95 -14.76 23.19
N ILE A 441 19.89 -14.68 24.13
CA ILE A 441 21.29 -15.12 23.94
C ILE A 441 21.60 -16.10 25.05
N GLN A 442 20.99 -17.29 24.99
CA GLN A 442 21.37 -18.50 25.75
C GLN A 442 20.48 -19.69 25.32
N GLN A 443 20.37 -19.92 24.01
CA GLN A 443 19.76 -21.16 23.52
C GLN A 443 20.34 -21.62 22.17
N VAL A 444 21.64 -21.40 21.98
CA VAL A 444 22.42 -22.02 20.87
C VAL A 444 23.48 -22.99 21.40
N ASP A 445 23.81 -22.98 22.70
CA ASP A 445 24.79 -23.89 23.30
C ASP A 445 24.21 -25.15 23.96
N SER A 446 22.90 -25.42 23.82
CA SER A 446 22.25 -26.61 24.42
C SER A 446 21.58 -27.55 23.40
N ILE A 447 22.09 -27.57 22.16
CA ILE A 447 21.73 -28.58 21.14
C ILE A 447 22.99 -29.27 20.57
N LYS A 448 24.06 -29.36 21.37
CA LYS A 448 25.24 -30.22 21.08
C LYS A 448 25.30 -31.49 21.94
N GLY A 449 24.27 -31.77 22.74
CA GLY A 449 24.28 -32.89 23.69
C GLY A 449 23.35 -34.07 23.40
N LYS A 450 22.60 -34.10 22.29
CA LYS A 450 21.52 -35.10 22.09
C LYS A 450 21.40 -35.76 20.71
N PHE A 451 22.46 -35.77 19.91
CA PHE A 451 22.59 -36.68 18.76
C PHE A 451 23.95 -37.38 18.77
N GLY A 452 24.21 -38.11 19.86
CA GLY A 452 25.12 -39.25 19.83
C GLY A 452 24.28 -40.50 19.60
N TYR A 453 24.76 -41.40 18.75
CA TYR A 453 24.12 -42.64 18.28
C TYR A 453 23.14 -42.45 17.13
N LEU A 454 23.66 -42.53 15.90
CA LEU A 454 23.36 -43.64 14.97
C LEU A 454 24.42 -43.62 13.86
N ASN A 455 25.32 -44.58 13.93
CA ASN A 455 26.31 -44.91 12.91
C ASN A 455 25.69 -46.01 12.04
N ILE A 456 25.39 -45.74 10.77
CA ILE A 456 25.22 -46.76 9.74
C ILE A 456 25.90 -46.28 8.47
N SER A 457 26.95 -47.02 8.10
CA SER A 457 27.70 -46.92 6.86
C SER A 457 26.98 -47.61 5.69
N ALA A 458 27.44 -47.29 4.47
CA ALA A 458 27.09 -47.83 3.13
C ALA A 458 25.93 -47.06 2.44
N MET A 459 26.04 -46.57 1.20
CA MET A 459 26.62 -47.17 0.01
C MET A 459 27.18 -46.14 -1.00
N LYS A 460 28.11 -46.65 -1.83
CA LYS A 460 28.85 -46.09 -2.97
C LYS A 460 28.03 -45.35 -4.04
N VAL A 461 28.60 -44.22 -4.47
CA VAL A 461 28.99 -43.84 -5.85
C VAL A 461 28.49 -44.74 -6.99
N MET A 462 27.77 -44.15 -7.94
CA MET A 462 28.00 -44.39 -9.36
C MET A 462 27.89 -43.08 -10.16
N THR A 463 29.01 -42.71 -10.75
CA THR A 463 29.16 -41.70 -11.80
C THR A 463 28.92 -42.36 -13.16
N GLY A 464 28.27 -41.65 -14.08
CA GLY A 464 28.10 -42.06 -15.47
C GLY A 464 28.22 -40.85 -16.40
N LYS A 465 29.37 -40.74 -17.06
CA LYS A 465 29.72 -39.79 -18.14
C LYS A 465 29.11 -40.23 -19.48
N ALA A 466 28.78 -39.25 -20.32
CA ALA A 466 29.10 -39.15 -21.76
C ALA A 466 28.70 -37.71 -22.20
N ALA A 467 29.58 -36.75 -22.54
CA ALA A 467 30.56 -36.64 -23.66
C ALA A 467 29.99 -37.11 -25.01
N GLY A 468 30.04 -36.39 -26.13
CA GLY A 468 30.43 -35.04 -26.55
C GLY A 468 29.61 -34.76 -27.85
N LYS A 469 29.86 -33.81 -28.74
CA LYS A 469 31.08 -33.11 -29.17
C LYS A 469 30.62 -32.21 -30.35
N GLY A 470 31.23 -31.05 -30.57
CA GLY A 470 31.13 -30.39 -31.88
C GLY A 470 31.32 -28.88 -31.88
N ASP A 471 32.59 -28.45 -31.77
CA ASP A 471 33.09 -27.13 -32.19
C ASP A 471 32.70 -26.77 -33.63
N LYS A 472 32.59 -25.46 -33.91
CA LYS A 472 33.47 -24.73 -34.86
C LYS A 472 33.12 -23.23 -34.97
N ASP A 473 34.03 -22.40 -34.47
CA ASP A 473 34.85 -21.40 -35.18
C ASP A 473 34.28 -20.39 -36.21
N SER A 474 34.99 -19.24 -36.23
CA SER A 474 35.01 -18.10 -37.18
C SER A 474 33.90 -17.03 -36.98
N GLY A 475 34.15 -15.72 -36.99
CA GLY A 475 35.26 -14.89 -37.46
C GLY A 475 34.71 -13.77 -38.37
N TYR A 476 35.23 -12.53 -38.25
CA TYR A 476 34.93 -11.32 -39.05
C TYR A 476 33.55 -10.64 -38.78
N SER A 477 33.37 -9.31 -38.76
CA SER A 477 34.22 -8.13 -39.02
C SER A 477 33.54 -6.85 -38.50
N ASP A 478 34.36 -5.85 -38.15
CA ASP A 478 34.00 -4.44 -37.97
C ASP A 478 33.31 -3.81 -39.18
N THR A 479 32.37 -2.88 -38.96
CA THR A 479 32.37 -1.59 -39.67
C THR A 479 31.58 -0.52 -38.91
N GLU A 480 32.27 0.59 -38.66
CA GLU A 480 31.74 1.86 -38.18
C GLU A 480 30.70 2.45 -39.13
N LYS A 481 29.74 3.22 -38.59
CA LYS A 481 29.47 4.59 -39.08
C LYS A 481 28.68 5.40 -38.06
N SER A 482 29.29 6.52 -37.71
CA SER A 482 28.70 7.72 -37.14
C SER A 482 27.52 8.23 -37.98
N ASP A 483 26.54 8.86 -37.35
CA ASP A 483 26.29 10.27 -37.63
C ASP A 483 25.49 10.98 -36.53
N THR A 484 26.04 12.13 -36.20
CA THR A 484 25.57 13.19 -35.32
C THR A 484 24.35 13.92 -35.90
N GLY A 485 23.41 14.32 -35.05
CA GLY A 485 22.30 15.19 -35.43
C GLY A 485 21.68 15.88 -34.22
N SER A 486 22.38 16.89 -33.71
CA SER A 486 21.85 17.89 -32.79
C SER A 486 20.98 18.88 -33.56
N SER A 487 19.78 19.17 -33.08
CA SER A 487 19.11 20.45 -33.35
C SER A 487 18.07 20.77 -32.28
N THR A 488 18.44 21.77 -31.50
CA THR A 488 17.66 22.68 -30.65
C THR A 488 16.45 23.29 -31.35
N SER A 489 15.35 23.50 -30.61
CA SER A 489 14.42 24.61 -30.85
C SER A 489 13.60 24.93 -29.60
N SER A 490 13.83 26.14 -29.11
CA SER A 490 13.17 26.94 -28.08
C SER A 490 11.78 27.49 -28.49
N GLY A 491 11.03 28.00 -27.50
CA GLY A 491 9.90 28.93 -27.66
C GLY A 491 8.66 28.53 -26.84
N GLU A 492 8.57 28.93 -25.57
CA GLU A 492 7.90 30.15 -25.05
C GLU A 492 6.37 30.08 -24.90
N GLN A 493 5.97 30.07 -23.62
CA GLN A 493 4.88 30.77 -22.94
C GLN A 493 3.51 30.92 -23.63
N SER A 494 2.48 30.40 -22.96
CA SER A 494 1.32 31.23 -22.63
C SER A 494 0.57 30.73 -21.40
N SER A 495 0.42 31.65 -20.45
CA SER A 495 -0.38 31.59 -19.23
C SER A 495 -1.88 31.57 -19.54
N GLN A 496 -2.63 30.68 -18.90
CA GLN A 496 -4.06 30.93 -18.64
C GLN A 496 -4.47 30.26 -17.33
N LEU A 497 -4.78 31.12 -16.36
CA LEU A 497 -5.46 30.82 -15.11
C LEU A 497 -6.88 30.34 -15.42
N LEU A 498 -7.20 29.11 -15.06
CA LEU A 498 -8.57 28.64 -14.90
C LEU A 498 -8.69 27.96 -13.54
N SER A 499 -9.53 28.55 -12.70
CA SER A 499 -9.98 28.05 -11.42
C SER A 499 -10.83 26.80 -11.63
N GLU A 500 -10.29 25.63 -11.31
CA GLU A 500 -11.06 24.39 -11.25
C GLU A 500 -11.41 24.08 -9.79
N ILE A 501 -12.71 24.02 -9.55
CA ILE A 501 -13.35 23.56 -8.32
C ILE A 501 -13.25 22.04 -8.36
N GLU A 502 -12.36 21.47 -7.54
CA GLU A 502 -12.24 20.01 -7.36
C GLU A 502 -13.30 19.52 -6.36
N ASP A 503 -14.33 18.87 -6.87
CA ASP A 503 -15.25 18.02 -6.11
C ASP A 503 -14.54 16.70 -5.76
N ASP A 504 -13.94 16.67 -4.56
CA ASP A 504 -13.33 15.50 -3.94
C ASP A 504 -14.43 14.55 -3.41
N SER A 505 -14.81 13.54 -4.19
CA SER A 505 -15.72 12.47 -3.78
C SER A 505 -14.97 11.35 -3.05
N ASP A 506 -14.60 11.58 -1.79
CA ASP A 506 -14.30 10.52 -0.82
C ASP A 506 -15.58 10.21 -0.02
N SER A 507 -16.43 9.35 -0.58
CA SER A 507 -17.63 8.87 0.12
C SER A 507 -17.28 7.68 1.02
N ASP A 508 -16.76 7.97 2.22
CA ASP A 508 -16.86 7.08 3.38
C ASP A 508 -18.12 7.45 4.19
N THR A 509 -19.29 7.38 3.54
CA THR A 509 -20.59 7.53 4.23
C THR A 509 -21.41 6.25 4.06
N ILE A 510 -21.57 5.52 5.16
CA ILE A 510 -22.51 4.41 5.29
C ILE A 510 -23.89 5.06 5.47
N ASN A 511 -24.73 5.06 4.42
CA ASN A 511 -26.14 5.41 4.55
C ASN A 511 -26.91 4.19 5.04
N GLY A 512 -27.43 4.26 6.27
CA GLY A 512 -28.48 3.38 6.77
C GLY A 512 -29.82 4.12 6.72
N ASP A 513 -30.62 3.86 5.70
CA ASP A 513 -32.04 4.23 5.67
C ASP A 513 -32.86 3.07 6.24
N GLY A 514 -33.58 3.36 7.32
CA GLY A 514 -34.50 2.45 7.99
C GLY A 514 -35.70 3.24 8.49
N ASP A 515 -36.67 3.36 7.59
CA ASP A 515 -38.00 3.93 7.78
C ASP A 515 -38.71 3.37 9.01
N SER A 516 -39.35 4.23 9.81
CA SER A 516 -40.35 3.82 10.79
C SER A 516 -41.64 4.60 10.56
N ASP A 517 -42.59 3.93 9.91
CA ASP A 517 -44.00 4.28 9.89
C ASP A 517 -44.54 4.51 11.30
N ARG A 518 -45.12 5.69 11.55
CA ARG A 518 -46.19 5.87 12.54
C ARG A 518 -47.21 6.93 12.07
N THR A 519 -48.32 6.36 11.61
CA THR A 519 -49.71 6.82 11.59
C THR A 519 -50.13 7.98 12.51
N GLY A 520 -51.03 8.83 11.97
CA GLY A 520 -51.96 9.72 12.69
C GLY A 520 -51.66 11.19 12.39
N GLY A 521 -52.49 12.00 11.74
CA GLY A 521 -53.94 12.01 11.63
C GLY A 521 -54.42 13.42 11.98
N ALA A 522 -54.89 14.16 10.97
CA ALA A 522 -55.74 15.36 10.98
C ALA A 522 -55.36 16.57 11.87
N THR A 523 -55.42 17.78 11.32
CA THR A 523 -56.55 18.73 11.53
C THR A 523 -56.33 20.00 10.69
N LEU A 524 -57.36 20.31 9.87
CA LEU A 524 -57.72 21.56 9.17
C LEU A 524 -56.79 22.14 8.09
#